data_AF-A0A922Z1B7-F1
#
_entry.id   AF-A0A922Z1B7-F1
#
_cell.length_a   1.000
_cell.length_b   1.000
_cell.length_c   1.000
_cell.angle_alpha   90.00
_cell.angle_beta   90.00
_cell.angle_gamma   90.00
#
_symmetry.space_group_name_H-M   'P 1'
#
loop_
_entity.id
_entity.type
_entity.pdbx_description
1 polymer ?
#
loop_
_entity_poly.entity_id
_entity_poly.type
_entity_poly.pdbx_seq_one_letter_code
_entity_poly.pdbx_strand_id
1 'polypeptide(L)'
;MAHRIRVTHLLLAGGLVLAAQPALAQEGTLFKNLMEGVIGGRPGDDIEYRQRPPLVVPPNSTLPRPQAPASTRNAAWPNDPDVAARRAEAEASRVPVFNPNWRNNPVLSQEELRRGRTTRDAGRPVIAEDHNNYNNQIAPIRVGRELASRQNQTALDQLTYGSEPPRRTLAEPPVGYRRPVGSAPLGPGQGGPVEDRQAVGQREFLTGQIPLQ
;
A
#
# COMPACT_ATOMS: atom_id res chain seq x y z
N MET A 1 20.18 91.46 -33.23
CA MET A 1 21.46 90.71 -33.40
C MET A 1 21.72 89.97 -32.10
N ALA A 2 21.29 88.71 -32.01
CA ALA A 2 22.11 87.52 -32.26
C ALA A 2 22.83 87.04 -30.99
N HIS A 3 22.33 85.91 -30.49
CA HIS A 3 22.91 85.09 -29.42
C HIS A 3 24.38 84.73 -29.69
N ARG A 4 25.14 84.47 -28.62
CA ARG A 4 25.74 83.14 -28.31
C ARG A 4 26.87 83.29 -27.27
N ILE A 5 26.64 82.81 -26.05
CA ILE A 5 27.74 82.29 -25.23
C ILE A 5 27.37 80.86 -24.83
N ARG A 6 28.37 80.01 -24.99
CA ARG A 6 28.43 78.57 -24.81
C ARG A 6 28.39 78.23 -23.31
N VAL A 7 28.10 76.97 -23.01
CA VAL A 7 28.89 76.06 -22.15
C VAL A 7 27.98 75.05 -21.45
N THR A 8 28.52 73.84 -21.46
CA THR A 8 28.07 72.50 -21.06
C THR A 8 27.96 72.26 -19.55
N HIS A 9 27.35 71.11 -19.21
CA HIS A 9 27.44 70.34 -17.95
C HIS A 9 26.49 70.75 -16.81
N LEU A 10 26.04 69.88 -15.90
CA LEU A 10 25.94 68.43 -15.71
C LEU A 10 25.07 68.28 -14.44
N LEU A 11 24.25 67.23 -14.40
CA LEU A 11 23.92 66.40 -13.22
C LEU A 11 23.19 66.95 -11.97
N LEU A 12 22.28 66.06 -11.54
CA LEU A 12 22.11 65.47 -10.21
C LEU A 12 20.94 65.94 -9.31
N ALA A 13 20.03 64.97 -9.12
CA ALA A 13 19.46 64.50 -7.86
C ALA A 13 18.47 65.35 -7.02
N GLY A 14 17.47 64.62 -6.52
CA GLY A 14 16.48 65.03 -5.51
C GLY A 14 15.07 64.73 -6.06
N GLY A 15 14.21 63.93 -5.45
CA GLY A 15 14.18 63.28 -4.16
C GLY A 15 12.85 62.54 -4.07
N LEU A 16 12.83 61.44 -3.34
CA LEU A 16 11.71 60.53 -3.18
C LEU A 16 10.71 61.15 -2.17
N VAL A 17 9.51 61.54 -2.63
CA VAL A 17 8.34 61.74 -1.74
C VAL A 17 7.07 61.21 -2.41
N LEU A 18 6.48 60.27 -1.68
CA LEU A 18 5.20 59.59 -1.83
C LEU A 18 4.03 60.52 -2.21
N ALA A 19 3.32 60.20 -3.29
CA ALA A 19 1.91 60.56 -3.43
C ALA A 19 1.17 59.38 -4.05
N ALA A 20 0.49 58.62 -3.19
CA ALA A 20 -0.47 57.61 -3.56
C ALA A 20 -1.52 58.23 -4.49
N GLN A 21 -1.42 57.93 -5.78
CA GLN A 21 -2.50 58.20 -6.72
C GLN A 21 -3.41 56.97 -6.71
N PRO A 22 -4.73 57.13 -6.57
CA PRO A 22 -5.64 56.03 -6.79
C PRO A 22 -5.50 55.61 -8.26
N ALA A 23 -5.08 54.37 -8.50
CA ALA A 23 -5.28 53.75 -9.80
C ALA A 23 -6.80 53.61 -9.98
N LEU A 24 -7.42 54.60 -10.63
CA LEU A 24 -8.80 54.50 -11.05
C LEU A 24 -8.88 53.35 -12.05
N ALA A 25 -9.72 52.38 -11.74
CA ALA A 25 -10.06 51.26 -12.59
C ALA A 25 -10.78 51.76 -13.85
N GLN A 26 -10.02 52.31 -14.79
CA GLN A 26 -10.47 52.68 -16.14
C GLN A 26 -10.28 51.51 -17.12
N GLU A 27 -10.05 50.31 -16.58
CA GLU A 27 -9.81 49.06 -17.29
C GLU A 27 -11.07 48.19 -17.40
N GLY A 28 -12.25 48.73 -17.06
CA GLY A 28 -13.52 48.03 -17.25
C GLY A 28 -14.06 48.15 -18.68
N THR A 29 -14.03 49.36 -19.24
CA THR A 29 -14.66 49.67 -20.54
C THR A 29 -13.77 49.33 -21.72
N LEU A 30 -12.46 49.56 -21.63
CA LEU A 30 -11.49 49.17 -22.66
C LEU A 30 -11.41 47.66 -22.81
N PHE A 31 -11.30 46.94 -21.69
CA PHE A 31 -11.27 45.46 -21.71
C PHE A 31 -12.62 44.89 -22.19
N LYS A 32 -13.75 45.49 -21.78
CA LYS A 32 -15.07 45.12 -22.27
C LYS A 32 -15.23 45.36 -23.78
N ASN A 33 -14.82 46.52 -24.30
CA ASN A 33 -14.91 46.83 -25.72
C ASN A 33 -13.95 45.96 -26.57
N LEU A 34 -12.76 45.65 -26.04
CA LEU A 34 -11.81 44.74 -26.68
C LEU A 34 -12.37 43.30 -26.72
N MET A 35 -12.97 42.83 -25.63
CA MET A 35 -13.61 41.51 -25.57
C MET A 35 -14.86 41.42 -26.46
N GLU A 36 -15.69 42.46 -26.51
CA GLU A 36 -16.84 42.53 -27.42
C GLU A 36 -16.40 42.52 -28.90
N GLY A 37 -15.28 43.16 -29.24
CA GLY A 37 -14.74 43.20 -30.61
C GLY A 37 -14.03 41.91 -31.07
N VAL A 38 -13.43 41.14 -30.14
CA VAL A 38 -12.69 39.90 -30.47
C VAL A 38 -13.57 38.65 -30.36
N ILE A 39 -14.52 38.62 -29.41
CA ILE A 39 -15.34 37.45 -29.10
C ILE A 39 -16.75 37.56 -29.71
N GLY A 40 -17.12 38.72 -30.28
CA GLY A 40 -18.32 38.86 -31.09
C GLY A 40 -19.62 38.65 -30.33
N GLY A 41 -19.71 39.15 -29.10
CA GLY A 41 -20.92 39.07 -28.29
C GLY A 41 -21.60 40.43 -28.15
N ARG A 42 -22.55 40.76 -29.02
CA ARG A 42 -23.48 41.86 -28.75
C ARG A 42 -24.52 41.39 -27.73
N PRO A 43 -24.85 42.17 -26.68
CA PRO A 43 -25.93 41.83 -25.78
C PRO A 43 -27.27 42.07 -26.49
N GLY A 44 -27.81 41.03 -27.13
CA GLY A 44 -29.10 41.10 -27.84
C GLY A 44 -29.28 40.10 -28.98
N ASP A 45 -28.25 39.33 -29.35
CA ASP A 45 -28.44 38.25 -30.32
C ASP A 45 -29.13 37.06 -29.63
N ASP A 46 -30.44 36.93 -29.87
CA ASP A 46 -31.23 35.77 -29.46
C ASP A 46 -30.53 34.48 -29.93
N ILE A 47 -30.40 33.51 -29.01
CA ILE A 47 -29.76 32.23 -29.32
C ILE A 47 -30.59 31.52 -30.39
N GLU A 48 -30.06 31.46 -31.61
CA GLU A 48 -30.67 30.71 -32.68
C GLU A 48 -30.54 29.21 -32.37
N TYR A 49 -31.57 28.63 -31.76
CA TYR A 49 -31.64 27.21 -31.43
C TYR A 49 -31.72 26.36 -32.69
N ARG A 50 -30.59 26.11 -33.33
CA ARG A 50 -30.45 25.15 -34.43
C ARG A 50 -30.30 23.74 -33.87
N GLN A 51 -30.76 22.77 -34.64
CA GLN A 51 -30.52 21.36 -34.32
C GLN A 51 -29.01 21.11 -34.19
N ARG A 52 -28.62 20.37 -33.14
CA ARG A 52 -27.22 19.99 -32.94
C ARG A 52 -26.73 19.18 -34.15
N PRO A 53 -25.49 19.38 -34.61
CA PRO A 53 -24.94 18.55 -35.67
C PRO A 53 -25.01 17.07 -35.27
N PRO A 54 -25.26 16.16 -36.24
CA PRO A 54 -25.36 14.73 -35.97
C PRO A 54 -24.04 14.18 -35.41
N LEU A 55 -24.14 13.16 -34.56
CA LEU A 55 -22.99 12.51 -33.96
C LEU A 55 -22.17 11.80 -35.05
N VAL A 56 -20.89 12.19 -35.20
CA VAL A 56 -19.98 11.54 -36.15
C VAL A 56 -19.52 10.22 -35.55
N VAL A 57 -19.97 9.12 -36.15
CA VAL A 57 -19.51 7.77 -35.78
C VAL A 57 -18.25 7.45 -36.59
N PRO A 58 -17.19 6.92 -35.97
CA PRO A 58 -16.00 6.47 -36.69
C PRO A 58 -16.34 5.44 -37.77
N PRO A 59 -15.63 5.43 -38.91
CA PRO A 59 -15.91 4.52 -40.03
C PRO A 59 -15.68 3.04 -39.70
N ASN A 60 -14.92 2.74 -38.64
CA ASN A 60 -14.74 1.39 -38.14
C ASN A 60 -14.70 1.36 -36.60
N SER A 61 -15.13 0.24 -36.03
CA SER A 61 -15.09 -0.04 -34.59
C SER A 61 -13.89 -0.91 -34.20
N THR A 62 -12.92 -1.09 -35.10
CA THR A 62 -11.75 -1.92 -34.87
C THR A 62 -10.84 -1.27 -33.85
N LEU A 63 -10.82 -1.83 -32.65
CA LEU A 63 -9.92 -1.39 -31.59
C LEU A 63 -8.46 -1.65 -32.00
N PRO A 64 -7.52 -0.75 -31.64
CA PRO A 64 -6.09 -1.03 -31.75
C PRO A 64 -5.74 -2.33 -31.02
N ARG A 65 -4.72 -3.05 -31.52
CA ARG A 65 -4.25 -4.27 -30.86
C ARG A 65 -3.85 -3.96 -29.41
N PRO A 66 -4.17 -4.85 -28.45
CA PRO A 66 -3.76 -4.66 -27.06
C PRO A 66 -2.24 -4.59 -26.96
N GLN A 67 -1.75 -3.80 -26.00
CA GLN A 67 -0.33 -3.70 -25.70
C GLN A 67 0.23 -5.10 -25.39
N ALA A 68 1.45 -5.36 -25.89
CA ALA A 68 2.13 -6.61 -25.58
C ALA A 68 2.31 -6.74 -24.06
N PRO A 69 2.25 -7.96 -23.50
CA PRO A 69 2.33 -8.15 -22.07
C PRO A 69 3.67 -7.61 -21.55
N ALA A 70 3.60 -6.83 -20.47
CA ALA A 70 4.77 -6.26 -19.78
C ALA A 70 5.69 -7.33 -19.14
N SER A 71 5.39 -8.62 -19.33
CA SER A 71 6.19 -9.75 -18.88
C SER A 71 7.51 -9.92 -19.66
N THR A 72 7.67 -9.25 -20.80
CA THR A 72 8.94 -9.25 -21.52
C THR A 72 9.92 -8.33 -20.81
N ARG A 73 10.84 -8.93 -20.04
CA ARG A 73 11.88 -8.20 -19.31
C ARG A 73 12.64 -7.29 -20.25
N ASN A 74 12.63 -5.99 -19.96
CA ASN A 74 13.39 -5.02 -20.73
C ASN A 74 14.89 -5.25 -20.49
N ALA A 75 15.63 -5.56 -21.55
CA ALA A 75 17.08 -5.86 -21.50
C ALA A 75 17.94 -4.65 -21.08
N ALA A 76 17.38 -3.43 -21.09
CA ALA A 76 18.08 -2.22 -20.69
C ALA A 76 18.18 -2.03 -19.16
N TRP A 77 17.46 -2.82 -18.35
CA TRP A 77 17.49 -2.69 -16.89
C TRP A 77 18.47 -3.69 -16.27
N PRO A 78 19.31 -3.26 -15.30
CA PRO A 78 20.18 -4.15 -14.54
C PRO A 78 19.39 -5.24 -13.81
N ASN A 79 20.01 -6.42 -13.64
CA ASN A 79 19.44 -7.48 -12.82
C ASN A 79 19.59 -7.09 -11.34
N ASP A 80 18.48 -7.11 -10.60
CA ASP A 80 18.48 -6.96 -9.16
C ASP A 80 19.14 -8.19 -8.49
N PRO A 81 20.23 -8.02 -7.72
CA PRO A 81 20.91 -9.13 -7.05
C PRO A 81 20.01 -9.84 -6.02
N ASP A 82 19.07 -9.13 -5.39
CA ASP A 82 18.20 -9.70 -4.35
C ASP A 82 17.16 -10.64 -4.97
N VAL A 83 16.65 -10.28 -6.16
CA VAL A 83 15.73 -11.12 -6.93
C VAL A 83 16.46 -12.36 -7.46
N ALA A 84 17.72 -12.21 -7.87
CA ALA A 84 18.56 -13.33 -8.31
C ALA A 84 18.85 -14.30 -7.14
N ALA A 85 19.22 -13.77 -5.98
CA ALA A 85 19.46 -14.56 -4.77
C ALA A 85 18.20 -15.34 -4.36
N ARG A 86 17.04 -14.67 -4.31
CA ARG A 86 15.75 -15.30 -3.98
C ARG A 86 15.38 -16.40 -4.96
N ARG A 87 15.66 -16.22 -6.26
CA ARG A 87 15.43 -17.25 -7.27
C ARG A 87 16.36 -18.44 -7.06
N ALA A 88 17.65 -18.20 -6.80
CA ALA A 88 18.62 -19.26 -6.54
C ALA A 88 18.26 -20.08 -5.29
N GLU A 89 17.78 -19.45 -4.22
CA GLU A 89 17.27 -20.14 -3.03
C GLU A 89 16.03 -21.00 -3.33
N ALA A 90 15.10 -20.47 -4.13
CA ALA A 90 13.89 -21.19 -4.57
C ALA A 90 14.22 -22.37 -5.50
N GLU A 91 15.33 -22.31 -6.23
CA GLU A 91 15.85 -23.41 -7.04
C GLU A 91 16.57 -24.43 -6.17
N ALA A 92 17.45 -23.99 -5.26
CA ALA A 92 18.18 -24.85 -4.33
C ALA A 92 17.22 -25.65 -3.42
N SER A 93 16.13 -25.05 -2.95
CA SER A 93 15.10 -25.74 -2.16
C SER A 93 14.29 -26.77 -2.95
N ARG A 94 14.24 -26.66 -4.29
CA ARG A 94 13.60 -27.67 -5.15
C ARG A 94 14.52 -28.86 -5.46
N VAL A 95 15.83 -28.71 -5.31
CA VAL A 95 16.76 -29.81 -5.54
C VAL A 95 16.61 -30.80 -4.38
N PRO A 96 16.20 -32.05 -4.63
CA PRO A 96 16.17 -33.06 -3.58
C PRO A 96 17.60 -33.23 -3.05
N VAL A 97 17.77 -33.10 -1.72
CA VAL A 97 19.07 -33.20 -1.07
C VAL A 97 19.72 -34.53 -1.46
N PHE A 98 20.77 -34.49 -2.28
CA PHE A 98 21.55 -35.69 -2.60
C PHE A 98 22.25 -36.17 -1.33
N ASN A 99 21.77 -37.24 -0.70
CA ASN A 99 22.49 -37.85 0.41
C ASN A 99 23.54 -38.81 -0.17
N PRO A 100 24.85 -38.50 -0.05
CA PRO A 100 25.90 -39.35 -0.58
C PRO A 100 25.91 -40.77 0.03
N ASN A 101 25.26 -40.96 1.19
CA ASN A 101 25.12 -42.26 1.84
C ASN A 101 23.95 -43.11 1.32
N TRP A 102 23.19 -42.67 0.31
CA TRP A 102 22.13 -43.50 -0.26
C TRP A 102 22.62 -44.85 -0.80
N ARG A 103 23.88 -44.91 -1.27
CA ARG A 103 24.51 -46.16 -1.72
C ARG A 103 24.90 -47.09 -0.57
N ASN A 104 25.02 -46.55 0.65
CA ASN A 104 25.40 -47.29 1.86
C ASN A 104 24.18 -47.81 2.63
N ASN A 105 22.96 -47.45 2.22
CA ASN A 105 21.75 -47.98 2.81
C ASN A 105 21.31 -49.21 1.98
N PRO A 106 21.35 -50.43 2.51
CA PRO A 106 20.84 -51.58 1.78
C PRO A 106 19.37 -51.35 1.45
N VAL A 107 19.01 -51.48 0.17
CA VAL A 107 17.61 -51.44 -0.26
C VAL A 107 16.89 -52.66 0.31
N LEU A 108 16.09 -52.45 1.34
CA LEU A 108 15.31 -53.51 1.96
C LEU A 108 14.25 -54.00 0.96
N SER A 109 14.18 -55.32 0.79
CA SER A 109 13.10 -55.96 0.03
C SER A 109 11.75 -55.77 0.72
N GLN A 110 10.66 -55.87 -0.04
CA GLN A 110 9.30 -55.77 0.51
C GLN A 110 9.03 -56.79 1.62
N GLU A 111 9.69 -57.96 1.57
CA GLU A 111 9.57 -58.99 2.60
C GLU A 111 10.31 -58.62 3.89
N GLU A 112 11.51 -58.03 3.79
CA GLU A 112 12.26 -57.55 4.94
C GLU A 112 11.54 -56.40 5.65
N LEU A 113 10.93 -55.48 4.89
CA LEU A 113 10.07 -54.42 5.43
C LEU A 113 8.84 -54.98 6.16
N ARG A 114 8.26 -56.08 5.66
CA ARG A 114 7.12 -56.75 6.30
C ARG A 114 7.53 -57.50 7.56
N ARG A 115 8.74 -58.07 7.61
CA ARG A 115 9.28 -58.76 8.79
C ARG A 115 9.47 -57.83 9.98
N GLY A 116 9.85 -56.58 9.74
CA GLY A 116 9.96 -55.54 10.78
C GLY A 116 8.63 -54.92 11.21
N ARG A 117 7.51 -55.24 10.56
CA ARG A 117 6.19 -54.68 10.88
C ARG A 117 5.60 -55.40 12.10
N THR A 118 5.79 -54.83 13.28
CA THR A 118 5.11 -55.27 14.50
C THR A 118 3.65 -54.76 14.51
N THR A 119 2.73 -55.59 15.01
CA THR A 119 1.34 -55.18 15.23
C THR A 119 1.31 -54.21 16.42
N ARG A 120 1.02 -52.93 16.14
CA ARG A 120 0.77 -51.81 17.05
C ARG A 120 1.53 -51.81 18.40
N ASP A 121 2.34 -50.77 18.54
CA ASP A 121 2.79 -50.18 19.81
C ASP A 121 3.97 -50.84 20.55
N ALA A 122 4.46 -52.00 20.09
CA ALA A 122 5.75 -52.52 20.55
C ALA A 122 6.90 -51.94 19.70
N GLY A 123 7.53 -50.85 20.18
CA GLY A 123 8.78 -50.31 19.61
C GLY A 123 8.69 -48.96 18.90
N ARG A 124 7.66 -48.15 19.14
CA ARG A 124 7.68 -46.75 18.68
C ARG A 124 8.87 -46.06 19.39
N PRO A 125 9.79 -45.40 18.66
CA PRO A 125 10.83 -44.63 19.32
C PRO A 125 10.14 -43.60 20.20
N VAL A 126 10.46 -43.60 21.50
CA VAL A 126 10.03 -42.55 22.41
C VAL A 126 10.72 -41.29 21.90
N ILE A 127 9.95 -40.44 21.20
CA ILE A 127 10.45 -39.13 20.78
C ILE A 127 10.65 -38.37 22.09
N ALA A 128 11.92 -38.14 22.46
CA ALA A 128 12.25 -37.29 23.59
C ALA A 128 11.47 -35.97 23.45
N GLU A 129 10.91 -35.47 24.55
CA GLU A 129 10.03 -34.29 24.54
C GLU A 129 10.71 -33.06 23.89
N ASP A 130 12.04 -32.99 24.00
CA ASP A 130 12.91 -31.98 23.39
C ASP A 130 13.07 -32.09 21.86
N HIS A 131 12.65 -33.20 21.24
CA HIS A 131 12.73 -33.43 19.79
C HIS A 131 11.35 -33.49 19.11
N ASN A 132 10.29 -33.13 19.84
CA ASN A 132 8.95 -33.08 19.26
C ASN A 132 8.75 -31.77 18.48
N ASN A 133 8.21 -31.88 17.26
CA ASN A 133 7.80 -30.73 16.43
C ASN A 133 6.92 -29.76 17.24
N TYR A 134 6.00 -30.28 18.04
CA TYR A 134 5.13 -29.45 18.86
C TYR A 134 5.91 -28.56 19.82
N ASN A 135 6.88 -29.11 20.55
CA ASN A 135 7.64 -28.34 21.55
C ASN A 135 8.61 -27.35 20.91
N ASN A 136 9.26 -27.75 19.81
CA ASN A 136 10.30 -26.93 19.17
C ASN A 136 9.77 -25.88 18.20
N GLN A 137 8.67 -26.16 17.49
CA GLN A 137 8.15 -25.30 16.43
C GLN A 137 6.82 -24.67 16.81
N ILE A 138 5.86 -25.46 17.32
CA ILE A 138 4.48 -25.00 17.49
C ILE A 138 4.30 -24.21 18.80
N ALA A 139 4.84 -24.73 19.91
CA ALA A 139 4.66 -24.15 21.24
C ALA A 139 5.22 -22.72 21.35
N PRO A 140 6.44 -22.41 20.86
CA PRO A 140 6.97 -21.04 20.93
C PRO A 140 6.12 -20.04 20.12
N ILE A 141 5.64 -20.45 18.93
CA ILE A 141 4.77 -19.61 18.10
C ILE A 141 3.43 -19.35 18.81
N ARG A 142 2.84 -20.39 19.42
CA ARG A 142 1.58 -20.27 20.16
C ARG A 142 1.74 -19.33 21.36
N VAL A 143 2.78 -19.54 22.17
CA VAL A 143 3.09 -18.69 23.33
C VAL A 143 3.33 -17.25 22.89
N GLY A 144 4.09 -17.02 21.81
CA GLY A 144 4.32 -15.69 21.26
C GLY A 144 3.02 -15.00 20.81
N ARG A 145 2.13 -15.74 20.14
CA ARG A 145 0.81 -15.25 19.73
C ARG A 145 -0.06 -14.89 20.94
N GLU A 146 -0.13 -15.76 21.94
CA GLU A 146 -0.92 -15.55 23.16
C GLU A 146 -0.38 -14.36 23.99
N LEU A 147 0.94 -14.20 24.06
CA LEU A 147 1.55 -13.06 24.75
C LEU A 147 1.21 -11.75 24.02
N ALA A 148 1.32 -11.73 22.69
CA ALA A 148 0.96 -10.58 21.87
C ALA A 148 -0.53 -10.23 21.99
N SER A 149 -1.42 -11.22 22.00
CA SER A 149 -2.86 -10.99 22.17
C SER A 149 -3.17 -10.41 23.55
N ARG A 150 -2.57 -10.93 24.63
CA ARG A 150 -2.71 -10.39 25.98
C ARG A 150 -2.24 -8.94 26.06
N GLN A 151 -1.10 -8.61 25.46
CA GLN A 151 -0.60 -7.24 25.42
C GLN A 151 -1.54 -6.29 24.68
N ASN A 152 -2.11 -6.73 23.56
CA ASN A 152 -3.12 -5.95 22.82
C ASN A 152 -4.38 -5.76 23.66
N GLN A 153 -4.83 -6.78 24.40
CA GLN A 153 -5.97 -6.70 25.28
C GLN A 153 -5.75 -5.68 26.40
N THR A 154 -4.59 -5.73 27.08
CA THR A 154 -4.24 -4.73 28.10
C THR A 154 -4.15 -3.31 27.53
N ALA A 155 -3.69 -3.18 26.28
CA ALA A 155 -3.66 -1.89 25.61
C ALA A 155 -5.08 -1.37 25.35
N LEU A 156 -6.01 -2.25 24.96
CA LEU A 156 -7.43 -1.95 24.77
C LEU A 156 -8.12 -1.52 26.07
N ASP A 157 -7.87 -2.22 27.17
CA ASP A 157 -8.46 -1.93 28.48
C ASP A 157 -7.98 -0.58 29.04
N GLN A 158 -6.79 -0.13 28.64
CA GLN A 158 -6.21 1.16 29.03
C GLN A 158 -6.67 2.34 28.17
N LEU A 159 -7.44 2.12 27.09
CA LEU A 159 -7.98 3.23 26.31
C LEU A 159 -9.01 4.00 27.14
N THR A 160 -8.65 5.23 27.47
CA THR A 160 -9.55 6.19 28.10
C THR A 160 -9.93 7.25 27.09
N TYR A 161 -11.11 7.82 27.27
CA TYR A 161 -11.63 8.80 26.34
C TYR A 161 -10.91 10.13 26.43
N GLY A 162 -10.62 10.72 25.27
CA GLY A 162 -9.94 12.01 25.20
C GLY A 162 -8.47 12.01 25.64
N SER A 163 -7.94 10.87 26.10
CA SER A 163 -6.53 10.62 26.37
C SER A 163 -5.90 9.85 25.22
N GLU A 164 -4.65 10.18 24.87
CA GLU A 164 -3.94 9.49 23.80
C GLU A 164 -3.15 8.30 24.36
N PRO A 165 -3.22 7.11 23.72
CA PRO A 165 -2.37 5.98 24.08
C PRO A 165 -0.88 6.33 23.92
N PRO A 166 -0.01 5.91 24.85
CA PRO A 166 1.43 6.15 24.75
C PRO A 166 2.01 5.43 23.53
N ARG A 167 2.93 6.10 22.83
CA ARG A 167 3.66 5.53 21.68
C ARG A 167 4.59 4.42 22.14
N ARG A 168 4.43 3.20 21.59
CA ARG A 168 5.25 2.03 21.95
C ARG A 168 6.29 1.65 20.89
N THR A 169 6.00 1.92 19.63
CA THR A 169 6.87 1.52 18.50
C THR A 169 7.12 2.67 17.53
N LEU A 170 8.15 2.54 16.68
CA LEU A 170 8.47 3.55 15.67
C LEU A 170 7.45 3.60 14.52
N ALA A 171 6.73 2.50 14.29
CA ALA A 171 5.66 2.40 13.30
C ALA A 171 4.38 3.11 13.76
N GLU A 172 4.21 3.33 15.06
CA GLU A 172 3.10 4.13 15.57
C GLU A 172 3.32 5.61 15.26
N PRO A 173 2.25 6.34 14.92
CA PRO A 173 2.33 7.76 14.62
C PRO A 173 2.87 8.54 15.84
N PRO A 174 3.44 9.74 15.61
CA PRO A 174 3.85 10.63 16.68
C PRO A 174 2.68 10.99 17.62
N VAL A 175 3.02 11.50 18.80
CA VAL A 175 2.04 12.01 19.77
C VAL A 175 1.15 13.09 19.14
N GLY A 176 -0.13 13.06 19.45
CA GLY A 176 -1.21 13.93 18.98
C GLY A 176 -2.16 13.27 17.97
N TYR A 177 -1.75 12.19 17.30
CA TYR A 177 -2.49 11.59 16.18
C TYR A 177 -3.45 10.48 16.59
N ARG A 178 -3.27 9.87 17.77
CA ARG A 178 -4.10 8.73 18.23
C ARG A 178 -5.19 9.14 19.22
N ARG A 179 -5.44 10.44 19.40
CA ARG A 179 -6.49 10.91 20.32
C ARG A 179 -7.87 10.55 19.75
N PRO A 180 -8.64 9.64 20.40
CA PRO A 180 -9.99 9.33 19.95
C PRO A 180 -10.88 10.55 20.12
N VAL A 181 -11.78 10.78 19.15
CA VAL A 181 -12.76 11.87 19.25
C VAL A 181 -13.67 11.63 20.44
N GLY A 182 -14.13 12.73 21.03
CA GLY A 182 -15.11 12.80 22.11
C GLY A 182 -16.49 12.22 21.80
N SER A 183 -16.65 11.37 20.77
CA SER A 183 -17.82 10.53 20.49
C SER A 183 -17.45 9.13 19.96
N ALA A 184 -16.16 8.78 19.90
CA ALA A 184 -15.71 7.55 19.27
C ALA A 184 -15.94 6.32 20.16
N PRO A 185 -16.38 5.18 19.59
CA PRO A 185 -16.39 3.92 20.31
C PRO A 185 -14.96 3.53 20.70
N LEU A 186 -14.75 3.25 21.99
CA LEU A 186 -13.51 2.68 22.51
C LEU A 186 -13.62 1.16 22.55
N GLY A 187 -12.55 0.45 22.20
CA GLY A 187 -12.52 -1.01 22.13
C GLY A 187 -13.05 -1.57 20.81
N PRO A 188 -13.10 -2.91 20.65
CA PRO A 188 -13.81 -3.51 19.53
C PRO A 188 -15.26 -3.06 19.67
N GLY A 189 -15.75 -2.24 18.74
CA GLY A 189 -17.08 -1.64 18.83
C GLY A 189 -18.17 -2.70 19.07
N GLN A 190 -19.40 -2.25 19.36
CA GLN A 190 -20.59 -3.11 19.55
C GLN A 190 -20.80 -4.18 18.44
N GLY A 191 -20.11 -4.08 17.30
CA GLY A 191 -19.98 -5.13 16.28
C GLY A 191 -18.56 -5.27 15.72
N GLY A 192 -17.55 -5.50 16.56
CA GLY A 192 -16.28 -6.06 16.09
C GLY A 192 -16.52 -7.38 15.34
N PRO A 193 -15.63 -7.81 14.43
CA PRO A 193 -15.81 -9.08 13.71
C PRO A 193 -15.99 -10.21 14.71
N VAL A 194 -17.22 -10.71 14.80
CA VAL A 194 -17.56 -11.87 15.61
C VAL A 194 -16.95 -13.05 14.89
N GLU A 195 -15.96 -13.71 15.50
CA GLU A 195 -15.49 -15.00 14.99
C GLU A 195 -16.71 -15.91 14.84
N ASP A 196 -16.95 -16.37 13.62
CA ASP A 196 -18.06 -17.25 13.32
C ASP A 196 -17.84 -18.59 14.04
N ARG A 197 -18.44 -18.73 15.22
CA ARG A 197 -18.33 -19.93 16.06
C ARG A 197 -19.11 -21.11 15.47
N GLN A 198 -19.88 -20.88 14.39
CA GLN A 198 -20.71 -21.87 13.72
C GLN A 198 -20.06 -22.43 12.46
N ALA A 199 -18.92 -21.88 12.03
CA ALA A 199 -18.15 -22.40 10.90
C ALA A 199 -17.51 -23.75 11.25
N VAL A 200 -18.20 -24.83 10.89
CA VAL A 200 -17.71 -26.22 10.92
C VAL A 200 -16.37 -26.28 10.16
N GLY A 201 -15.34 -26.90 10.76
CA GLY A 201 -13.98 -26.93 10.20
C GLY A 201 -12.98 -26.06 10.95
N GLN A 202 -13.27 -24.79 11.23
CA GLN A 202 -12.25 -23.86 11.73
C GLN A 202 -11.81 -24.18 13.16
N ARG A 203 -12.75 -24.55 14.05
CA ARG A 203 -12.41 -24.99 15.42
C ARG A 203 -11.64 -26.29 15.41
N GLU A 204 -12.04 -27.25 14.58
CA GLU A 204 -11.41 -28.56 14.43
C GLU A 204 -9.93 -28.45 14.00
N PHE A 205 -9.62 -27.53 13.08
CA PHE A 205 -8.23 -27.22 12.71
C PHE A 205 -7.43 -26.55 13.83
N LEU A 206 -8.07 -25.67 14.62
CA LEU A 206 -7.41 -24.96 15.72
C LEU A 206 -7.20 -25.84 16.96
N THR A 207 -8.11 -26.78 17.23
CA THR A 207 -8.05 -27.70 18.37
C THR A 207 -7.41 -29.05 18.02
N GLY A 208 -7.19 -29.34 16.74
CA GLY A 208 -6.63 -30.61 16.26
C GLY A 208 -7.58 -31.79 16.39
N GLN A 209 -8.89 -31.56 16.55
CA GLN A 209 -9.90 -32.60 16.62
C GLN A 209 -10.48 -32.85 15.23
N ILE A 210 -10.60 -34.11 14.82
CA ILE A 210 -11.19 -34.50 13.53
C ILE A 210 -12.71 -34.29 13.65
N PRO A 211 -13.38 -33.67 12.66
CA PRO A 211 -14.85 -33.59 12.65
C PRO A 211 -15.43 -35.01 12.66
N LEU A 212 -16.27 -35.30 13.67
CA LEU A 212 -17.13 -36.47 13.65
C LEU A 212 -18.20 -36.23 12.57
N GLN A 213 -18.21 -37.10 11.56
CA GLN A 213 -19.24 -37.15 10.52
C GLN A 213 -20.58 -37.60 11.09
#